data_AF-A0A7S7QTP5-F1
#
_entry.id   AF-A0A7S7QTP5-F1
#
_cell.length_a   1.000
_cell.length_b   1.000
_cell.length_c   1.000
_cell.angle_alpha   90.00
_cell.angle_beta   90.00
_cell.angle_gamma   90.00
#
_symmetry.space_group_name_H-M   'P 1'
#
loop_
_entity.id
_entity.type
_entity.pdbx_description
1 polymer ?
#
loop_
_entity_poly.entity_id
_entity_poly.type
_entity_poly.pdbx_seq_one_letter_code
_entity_poly.pdbx_strand_id
1 'polypeptide(L)'
;MNHRYVDPVPKGTIVIRLSKPFEAHDHAAVSRQDVLSKLAPWADDDKVEAQQSPIIVYEDGVPLGPAHNTFGDIARLGAGRYAHWRSGVAFSASDNSDPNDNGRNYWAVLPNEQSRRRD
;
A
#
# COMPACT_ATOMS: atom_id res chain seq x y z
N MET A 1 5.32 7.36 -33.43
CA MET A 1 5.65 7.11 -32.01
C MET A 1 4.67 6.09 -31.45
N ASN A 2 5.10 4.86 -31.16
CA ASN A 2 4.25 3.83 -30.55
C ASN A 2 4.30 3.99 -29.03
N HIS A 3 3.40 4.77 -28.45
CA HIS A 3 3.12 4.65 -27.01
C HIS A 3 2.28 3.39 -26.81
N ARG A 4 2.96 2.26 -26.59
CA ARG A 4 2.33 1.10 -25.95
C ARG A 4 1.94 1.56 -24.56
N TYR A 5 0.66 1.89 -24.36
CA TYR A 5 0.09 2.02 -23.03
C TYR A 5 0.19 0.64 -22.37
N VAL A 6 1.22 0.45 -21.55
CA VAL A 6 1.30 -0.69 -20.65
C VAL A 6 0.42 -0.32 -19.48
N ASP A 7 -0.66 -1.07 -19.28
CA ASP A 7 -1.53 -0.90 -18.13
C ASP A 7 -0.67 -1.03 -16.86
N PRO A 8 -0.49 0.03 -16.05
CA PRO A 8 0.52 0.06 -14.98
C PRO A 8 0.09 -0.72 -13.73
N VAL A 9 -1.00 -1.49 -13.83
CA VAL A 9 -1.55 -2.29 -12.74
C VAL A 9 -0.49 -3.30 -12.29
N PRO A 10 -0.01 -3.22 -11.04
CA PRO A 10 0.92 -4.20 -10.51
C PRO A 10 0.32 -5.61 -10.57
N LYS A 11 1.16 -6.63 -10.75
CA LYS A 11 0.72 -8.03 -10.81
C LYS A 11 0.74 -8.66 -9.42
N GLY A 12 -0.26 -9.48 -9.12
CA GLY A 12 -0.32 -10.26 -7.88
C GLY A 12 -1.56 -11.14 -7.83
N THR A 13 -1.66 -11.93 -6.75
CA THR A 13 -2.80 -12.80 -6.45
C THR A 13 -4.06 -11.96 -6.23
N ILE A 14 -3.92 -10.86 -5.49
CA ILE A 14 -4.97 -9.87 -5.25
C ILE A 14 -4.36 -8.51 -5.55
N VAL A 15 -5.06 -7.71 -6.36
CA VAL A 15 -4.63 -6.36 -6.75
C VAL A 15 -5.80 -5.42 -6.53
N ILE A 16 -5.64 -4.47 -5.63
CA ILE A 16 -6.68 -3.51 -5.26
C ILE A 16 -6.16 -2.10 -5.50
N ARG A 17 -6.89 -1.30 -6.28
CA ARG A 17 -6.61 0.13 -6.42
C ARG A 17 -7.07 0.86 -5.16
N LEU A 18 -6.16 1.60 -4.54
CA LEU A 18 -6.48 2.52 -3.46
C LEU A 18 -7.03 3.81 -4.08
N SER A 19 -8.27 4.15 -3.80
CA SER A 19 -8.97 5.29 -4.40
C SER A 19 -9.35 6.34 -3.37
N LYS A 20 -9.16 7.61 -3.75
CA LYS A 20 -9.59 8.78 -2.98
C LYS A 20 -11.12 8.80 -2.73
N PRO A 21 -11.59 9.55 -1.72
CA PRO A 21 -10.80 10.31 -0.75
C PRO A 21 -10.06 9.39 0.23
N PHE A 22 -8.82 9.74 0.52
CA PHE A 22 -8.07 9.17 1.63
C PHE A 22 -8.23 10.05 2.86
N GLU A 23 -8.34 9.44 4.04
CA GLU A 23 -8.24 10.19 5.30
C GLU A 23 -6.80 10.63 5.48
N ALA A 24 -6.55 11.94 5.48
CA ALA A 24 -5.22 12.52 5.53
C ALA A 24 -4.85 13.02 6.94
N HIS A 25 -3.64 12.69 7.39
CA HIS A 25 -3.05 13.12 8.66
C HIS A 25 -1.54 13.31 8.50
N ASP A 26 -1.07 14.56 8.48
CA ASP A 26 0.32 14.91 8.13
C ASP A 26 0.73 14.26 6.79
N HIS A 27 1.75 13.40 6.78
CA HIS A 27 2.16 12.65 5.58
C HIS A 27 1.35 11.38 5.33
N ALA A 28 0.51 10.97 6.29
CA ALA A 28 -0.27 9.74 6.18
C ALA A 28 -1.57 9.94 5.41
N ALA A 29 -1.90 8.95 4.59
CA ALA A 29 -3.17 8.75 3.94
C ALA A 29 -3.71 7.36 4.32
N VAL A 30 -5.00 7.27 4.65
CA VAL A 30 -5.65 6.00 5.01
C VAL A 30 -6.76 5.68 4.02
N SER A 31 -6.73 4.46 3.47
CA SER A 31 -7.84 3.88 2.71
C SER A 31 -8.57 2.83 3.56
N ARG A 32 -9.90 2.96 3.62
CA ARG A 32 -10.82 2.02 4.28
C ARG A 32 -11.85 1.44 3.31
N GLN A 33 -11.51 1.32 2.03
CA GLN A 33 -12.42 0.75 1.04
C GLN A 33 -12.84 -0.68 1.42
N ASP A 34 -14.14 -1.00 1.33
CA ASP A 34 -14.69 -2.32 1.68
C ASP A 34 -13.99 -3.48 0.97
N VAL A 35 -13.51 -3.27 -0.26
CA VAL A 35 -12.77 -4.28 -1.04
C VAL A 35 -11.46 -4.72 -0.37
N LEU A 36 -10.89 -3.90 0.53
CA LEU A 36 -9.69 -4.24 1.31
C LEU A 36 -9.94 -5.38 2.31
N SER A 37 -11.21 -5.69 2.64
CA SER A 37 -11.56 -6.88 3.42
C SER A 37 -11.04 -8.18 2.79
N LYS A 38 -10.80 -8.21 1.48
CA LYS A 38 -10.15 -9.33 0.78
C LYS A 38 -8.69 -9.55 1.21
N LEU A 39 -8.01 -8.51 1.69
CA LEU A 39 -6.63 -8.57 2.19
C LEU A 39 -6.56 -8.81 3.70
N ALA A 40 -7.64 -8.58 4.44
CA ALA A 40 -7.69 -8.72 5.91
C ALA A 40 -7.16 -10.05 6.48
N PRO A 41 -7.25 -11.22 5.80
CA PRO A 41 -6.62 -12.45 6.28
C PRO A 41 -5.08 -12.39 6.39
N TRP A 42 -4.45 -11.42 5.71
CA TRP A 42 -3.01 -11.21 5.68
C TRP A 42 -2.58 -9.88 6.30
N ALA A 43 -3.44 -9.23 7.07
CA ALA A 43 -3.09 -7.99 7.78
C ALA A 43 -2.06 -8.23 8.89
N ASP A 44 -1.33 -7.17 9.25
CA ASP A 44 -0.52 -7.16 10.46
C ASP A 44 -1.43 -7.43 11.67
N ASP A 45 -0.98 -8.30 12.58
CA ASP A 45 -1.64 -8.57 13.85
C ASP A 45 -0.79 -8.03 15.00
N ASP A 46 -1.26 -6.96 15.64
CA ASP A 46 -0.58 -6.30 16.77
C ASP A 46 -0.31 -7.25 17.95
N LYS A 47 -0.96 -8.43 18.00
CA LYS A 47 -0.76 -9.44 19.04
C LYS A 47 0.31 -10.48 18.68
N VAL A 48 0.77 -10.52 17.44
CA VAL A 48 1.70 -11.53 16.94
C VAL A 48 2.82 -10.82 16.17
N GLU A 49 3.92 -10.51 16.88
CA GLU A 49 5.12 -9.86 16.31
C GLU A 49 5.67 -10.56 15.05
N ALA A 50 5.30 -11.82 14.80
CA ALA A 50 5.77 -12.64 13.69
C ALA A 50 4.85 -12.67 12.44
N GLN A 51 3.65 -12.09 12.47
CA GLN A 51 2.77 -12.03 11.28
C GLN A 51 2.88 -10.67 10.60
N GLN A 52 3.94 -10.53 9.81
CA GLN A 52 4.12 -9.42 8.89
C GLN A 52 3.25 -9.61 7.64
N SER A 53 2.44 -8.60 7.35
CA SER A 53 1.64 -8.55 6.14
C SER A 53 2.50 -8.66 4.88
N PRO A 54 2.21 -9.61 3.98
CA PRO A 54 2.97 -9.78 2.75
C PRO A 54 2.59 -8.77 1.66
N ILE A 55 1.65 -7.86 1.92
CA ILE A 55 1.17 -6.97 0.86
C ILE A 55 2.23 -5.92 0.53
N ILE A 56 2.26 -5.51 -0.74
CA ILE A 56 3.09 -4.42 -1.23
C ILE A 56 2.17 -3.30 -1.65
N VAL A 57 2.46 -2.08 -1.18
CA VAL A 57 1.81 -0.87 -1.67
C VAL A 57 2.62 -0.31 -2.82
N TYR A 58 1.98 0.06 -3.93
CA TYR A 58 2.63 0.67 -5.09
C TYR A 58 2.12 2.09 -5.31
N GLU A 59 3.01 2.97 -5.74
CA GLU A 59 2.76 4.32 -6.26
C GLU A 59 3.20 4.35 -7.73
N ASP A 60 2.27 4.58 -8.65
CA ASP A 60 2.49 4.57 -10.11
C ASP A 60 3.30 3.35 -10.62
N GLY A 61 3.08 2.19 -9.99
CA GLY A 61 3.76 0.94 -10.33
C GLY A 61 5.13 0.75 -9.66
N VAL A 62 5.59 1.70 -8.85
CA VAL A 62 6.81 1.60 -8.03
C VAL A 62 6.43 1.17 -6.61
N PRO A 63 7.06 0.14 -6.02
CA PRO A 63 6.76 -0.27 -4.66
C PRO A 63 7.18 0.81 -3.66
N LEU A 64 6.28 1.13 -2.74
CA LEU A 64 6.54 1.96 -1.58
C LEU A 64 7.19 1.13 -0.46
N GLY A 65 7.87 1.81 0.45
CA GLY A 65 8.39 1.24 1.68
C GLY A 65 9.13 2.28 2.52
N PRO A 66 9.57 1.94 3.75
CA PRO A 66 9.47 0.60 4.37
C PRO A 66 8.04 0.14 4.70
N ALA A 67 7.81 -1.17 4.73
CA ALA A 67 6.57 -1.80 5.20
C ALA A 67 6.54 -1.91 6.75
N HIS A 68 5.38 -2.27 7.33
CA HIS A 68 5.20 -2.55 8.77
C HIS A 68 5.55 -1.39 9.70
N ASN A 69 5.14 -0.17 9.36
CA ASN A 69 5.40 0.99 10.21
C ASN A 69 4.22 1.28 11.14
N THR A 70 4.47 1.98 12.24
CA THR A 70 3.39 2.53 13.05
C THR A 70 2.69 3.67 12.29
N PHE A 71 1.40 3.92 12.59
CA PHE A 71 0.72 5.09 12.01
C PHE A 71 1.45 6.41 12.32
N GLY A 72 2.02 6.52 13.53
CA GLY A 72 2.79 7.69 13.94
C GLY A 72 4.05 7.90 13.08
N ASP A 73 4.77 6.84 12.72
CA ASP A 73 5.93 6.95 11.83
C ASP A 73 5.53 7.24 10.39
N ILE A 74 4.40 6.71 9.92
CA ILE A 74 3.87 7.07 8.59
C ILE A 74 3.52 8.56 8.56
N ALA A 75 2.78 9.06 9.55
CA ALA A 75 2.38 10.46 9.62
C ALA A 75 3.58 11.42 9.76
N ARG A 76 4.55 11.07 10.62
CA ARG A 76 5.68 11.94 10.96
C ARG A 76 6.85 11.86 9.98
N LEU A 77 7.19 10.67 9.49
CA LEU A 77 8.36 10.45 8.64
C LEU A 77 7.99 10.33 7.16
N GLY A 78 6.81 9.78 6.87
CA GLY A 78 6.34 9.50 5.52
C GLY A 78 7.34 8.70 4.69
N ALA A 79 7.69 9.23 3.51
CA ALA A 79 8.68 8.74 2.55
C ALA A 79 8.38 7.32 2.06
N GLY A 80 7.13 7.06 1.69
CA GLY A 80 6.68 5.75 1.21
C GLY A 80 6.41 4.71 2.31
N ARG A 81 6.49 5.09 3.60
CA ARG A 81 6.12 4.17 4.68
C ARG A 81 4.66 3.77 4.58
N TYR A 82 4.37 2.51 4.89
CA TYR A 82 3.01 2.01 4.97
C TYR A 82 2.83 0.91 6.02
N ALA A 83 1.57 0.66 6.34
CA ALA A 83 1.09 -0.41 7.19
C ALA A 83 -0.24 -0.94 6.67
N HIS A 84 -0.52 -2.21 6.96
CA HIS A 84 -1.75 -2.85 6.55
C HIS A 84 -2.41 -3.53 7.75
N TRP A 85 -3.60 -3.05 8.08
CA TRP A 85 -4.41 -3.55 9.17
C TRP A 85 -5.66 -4.23 8.61
N ARG A 86 -6.36 -5.01 9.44
CA ARG A 86 -7.63 -5.63 9.03
C ARG A 86 -8.68 -4.63 8.54
N SER A 87 -8.59 -3.39 9.01
CA SER A 87 -9.54 -2.31 8.71
C SER A 87 -9.13 -1.43 7.53
N GLY A 88 -7.92 -1.59 6.96
CA GLY A 88 -7.46 -0.76 5.86
C GLY A 88 -5.95 -0.68 5.69
N VAL A 89 -5.53 0.24 4.83
CA VAL A 89 -4.11 0.50 4.54
C VAL A 89 -3.81 1.96 4.87
N ALA A 90 -2.77 2.18 5.68
CA ALA A 90 -2.19 3.49 5.91
C ALA A 90 -0.86 3.58 5.15
N PHE A 91 -0.62 4.68 4.45
CA PHE A 91 0.58 4.88 3.65
C PHE A 91 0.93 6.36 3.54
N SER A 92 2.09 6.66 2.98
CA SER A 92 2.52 8.01 2.61
C SER A 92 3.03 7.98 1.17
N ALA A 93 2.93 9.09 0.44
CA ALA A 93 3.57 9.20 -0.86
C ALA A 93 5.10 9.13 -0.72
N SER A 94 5.78 8.70 -1.79
CA SER A 94 7.25 8.55 -1.79
C SER A 94 7.99 9.86 -1.50
N ASP A 95 7.40 10.99 -1.89
CA ASP A 95 7.92 12.34 -1.72
C ASP A 95 7.10 13.20 -0.73
N ASN A 96 6.26 12.56 0.10
CA ASN A 96 5.40 13.22 1.09
C ASN A 96 4.32 14.17 0.54
N SER A 97 4.11 14.21 -0.78
CA SER A 97 2.96 14.90 -1.35
C SER A 97 1.64 14.24 -0.93
N ASP A 98 0.54 15.00 -0.84
CA ASP A 98 -0.77 14.45 -0.47
C ASP A 98 -1.29 13.50 -1.57
N PRO A 99 -1.55 12.21 -1.27
CA PRO A 99 -2.11 11.25 -2.22
C PRO A 99 -3.49 11.63 -2.80
N ASN A 100 -4.24 12.53 -2.16
CA ASN A 100 -5.50 13.04 -2.70
C ASN A 100 -5.29 14.01 -3.88
N ASP A 101 -4.16 14.70 -3.91
CA ASP A 101 -3.91 15.86 -4.79
C ASP A 101 -2.75 15.65 -5.78
N ASN A 102 -1.85 14.71 -5.52
CA ASN A 102 -0.64 14.53 -6.32
C ASN A 102 -0.86 13.82 -7.68
N GLY A 103 -2.08 13.35 -7.96
CA GLY A 103 -2.45 12.75 -9.24
C GLY A 103 -1.90 11.34 -9.49
N ARG A 104 -1.29 10.69 -8.49
CA ARG A 104 -0.69 9.36 -8.61
C ARG A 104 -1.69 8.24 -8.38
N ASN A 105 -1.34 7.04 -8.86
CA ASN A 105 -2.13 5.84 -8.67
C ASN A 105 -1.54 4.97 -7.57
N TYR A 106 -2.40 4.56 -6.64
CA TYR A 106 -2.00 3.73 -5.52
C TYR A 106 -2.64 2.35 -5.58
N TRP A 107 -1.88 1.33 -5.20
CA TRP A 107 -2.34 -0.06 -5.22
C TRP A 107 -1.89 -0.81 -3.98
N ALA A 108 -2.75 -1.66 -3.43
CA ALA A 108 -2.41 -2.68 -2.44
C ALA A 108 -2.43 -4.06 -3.11
N VAL A 109 -1.32 -4.79 -3.01
CA VAL A 109 -1.10 -6.00 -3.79
C VAL A 109 -0.66 -7.15 -2.89
N LEU A 110 -1.39 -8.26 -2.93
CA LEU A 110 -0.90 -9.54 -2.42
C LEU A 110 -0.07 -10.19 -3.54
N PRO A 111 1.25 -10.37 -3.38
CA PRO A 111 2.09 -10.98 -4.43
C PRO A 111 1.71 -12.45 -4.67
N ASN A 112 2.13 -13.00 -5.81
CA ASN A 112 1.97 -14.42 -6.11
C ASN A 112 2.83 -15.26 -5.15
N GLU A 113 2.37 -16.45 -4.75
CA GLU A 113 3.14 -17.34 -3.84
C GLU A 113 4.54 -17.69 -4.39
N GLN A 114 4.71 -17.75 -5.71
CA GLN A 114 6.00 -18.03 -6.36
C GLN A 114 7.04 -16.92 -6.17
N SER A 115 6.61 -15.69 -5.89
CA SER A 115 7.51 -14.55 -5.58
C SER A 115 8.18 -14.68 -4.20
N ARG A 116 7.68 -15.57 -3.32
CA ARG A 116 8.24 -15.79 -1.98
C ARG A 116 9.34 -16.86 -1.92
N ARG A 117 9.60 -17.59 -3.01
CA ARG A 117 10.57 -18.72 -3.06
C ARG A 117 11.81 -18.44 -3.92
N ARG A 118 12.26 -17.19 -4.00
CA ARG A 118 13.60 -16.89 -4.48
C ARG A 118 14.38 -16.26 -3.34
N ASP A 119 15.03 -17.13 -2.58
CA ASP A 119 16.43 -17.06 -2.15
C ASP A 119 16.82 -18.42 -1.52
#